data_AF-A0A661FCD7-F1
#
_entry.id   AF-A0A661FCD7-F1
#
_cell.length_a   1.000
_cell.length_b   1.000
_cell.length_c   1.000
_cell.angle_alpha   90.00
_cell.angle_beta   90.00
_cell.angle_gamma   90.00
#
_symmetry.space_group_name_H-M   'P 1'
#
loop_
_entity.id
_entity.type
_entity.pdbx_description
1 polymer ?
#
loop_
_entity_poly.entity_id
_entity_poly.type
_entity_poly.pdbx_seq_one_letter_code
_entity_poly.pdbx_strand_id
1 'polypeptide(L)'
;MKGHGFVHVGKYCAIGDGLRLISSNHSLQQITLQNKLQHQLTGGSAVGVKRGITIGHDVWIGDGVMIMPGVEVGNGAVIGAGSVVTKSIVPYSVVAGNPAREIKQRFPSSVIELLQQMQWWDWDIERMKATGQLFNSEFSSLSEEQMNELIRSAMDHSGL
;
A
#
# COMPACT_ATOMS: atom_id res chain seq x y z
N MET A 1 -6.12 -5.98 13.30
CA MET A 1 -4.64 -5.86 13.47
C MET A 1 -4.16 -6.88 14.50
N LYS A 2 -2.99 -7.50 14.29
CA LYS A 2 -2.35 -8.42 15.25
C LYS A 2 -0.90 -8.01 15.46
N GLY A 3 -0.52 -7.71 16.70
CA GLY A 3 0.85 -7.34 17.07
C GLY A 3 0.98 -5.95 17.70
N HIS A 4 2.22 -5.58 18.03
CA HIS A 4 2.55 -4.33 18.74
C HIS A 4 3.39 -3.33 17.91
N GLY A 5 3.53 -3.55 16.59
CA GLY A 5 4.12 -2.57 15.68
C GLY A 5 3.10 -1.52 15.23
N PHE A 6 3.55 -0.39 14.69
CA PHE A 6 2.66 0.65 14.17
C PHE A 6 1.95 0.20 12.89
N VAL A 7 0.83 0.84 12.58
CA VAL A 7 0.16 0.74 11.28
C VAL A 7 -0.16 2.16 10.83
N HIS A 8 0.27 2.51 9.63
CA HIS A 8 -0.10 3.75 8.95
C HIS A 8 -0.86 3.41 7.66
N VAL A 9 -1.93 4.16 7.40
CA VAL A 9 -2.75 4.04 6.18
C VAL A 9 -2.93 5.43 5.60
N GLY A 10 -2.56 5.60 4.33
CA GLY A 10 -2.72 6.85 3.60
C GLY A 10 -4.17 7.16 3.24
N LYS A 11 -4.34 8.32 2.61
CA LYS A 11 -5.64 8.85 2.19
C LYS A 11 -6.23 8.07 1.01
N TYR A 12 -7.56 8.10 0.89
CA TYR A 12 -8.32 7.57 -0.27
C TYR A 12 -8.13 6.07 -0.57
N CYS A 13 -7.78 5.26 0.43
CA CYS A 13 -7.72 3.81 0.25
C CYS A 13 -9.11 3.18 0.19
N ALA A 14 -9.28 2.18 -0.69
CA ALA A 14 -10.46 1.32 -0.74
C ALA A 14 -10.12 -0.04 -0.14
N ILE A 15 -10.75 -0.39 0.98
CA ILE A 15 -10.38 -1.56 1.78
C ILE A 15 -11.56 -2.53 1.84
N GLY A 16 -11.35 -3.71 1.27
CA GLY A 16 -12.27 -4.84 1.32
C GLY A 16 -12.34 -5.50 2.69
N ASP A 17 -13.33 -6.39 2.84
CA ASP A 17 -13.63 -7.03 4.11
C ASP A 17 -12.56 -8.03 4.53
N GLY A 18 -12.32 -8.15 5.83
CA GLY A 18 -11.42 -9.17 6.37
C GLY A 18 -9.91 -8.90 6.21
N LEU A 19 -9.50 -7.65 5.94
CA LEU A 19 -8.09 -7.24 5.95
C LEU A 19 -7.40 -7.61 7.28
N ARG A 20 -6.28 -8.34 7.19
CA ARG A 20 -5.43 -8.70 8.32
C ARG A 20 -4.06 -8.06 8.24
N LEU A 21 -3.78 -7.15 9.16
CA LEU A 21 -2.47 -6.52 9.32
C LEU A 21 -1.71 -7.16 10.49
N ILE A 22 -0.57 -7.78 10.20
CA ILE A 22 0.29 -8.43 11.21
C ILE A 22 1.50 -7.52 11.44
N SER A 23 1.60 -6.87 12.61
CA SER A 23 2.62 -5.83 12.88
C SER A 23 3.78 -6.29 13.77
N SER A 24 3.85 -7.58 14.09
CA SER A 24 4.99 -8.17 14.80
C SER A 24 5.14 -9.66 14.52
N ASN A 25 6.35 -10.18 14.67
CA ASN A 25 6.65 -11.62 14.58
C ASN A 25 7.49 -12.11 15.76
N HIS A 26 7.59 -13.43 15.94
CA HIS A 26 8.55 -14.03 16.87
C HIS A 26 9.95 -14.06 16.24
N SER A 27 10.99 -13.94 17.06
CA SER A 27 12.35 -14.25 16.62
C SER A 27 12.48 -15.74 16.34
N LEU A 28 12.82 -16.10 15.12
CA LEU A 28 13.11 -17.48 14.73
C LEU A 28 14.48 -17.99 15.22
N GLN A 29 15.25 -17.12 15.89
CA GLN A 29 16.58 -17.43 16.41
C GLN A 29 16.55 -17.90 17.87
N GLN A 30 15.37 -18.14 18.43
CA GLN A 30 15.20 -18.72 19.77
C GLN A 30 14.78 -20.18 19.66
N ILE A 31 15.28 -21.03 20.57
CA ILE A 31 15.00 -22.48 20.58
C ILE A 31 13.50 -22.76 20.76
N THR A 32 12.80 -21.95 21.58
CA THR A 32 11.35 -22.00 21.72
C THR A 32 10.70 -20.76 21.12
N LEU A 33 9.64 -20.97 20.35
CA LEU A 33 8.80 -19.90 19.80
C LEU A 33 7.56 -19.63 20.67
N GLN A 34 7.33 -20.44 21.70
CA GLN A 34 6.16 -20.32 22.56
C GLN A 34 6.46 -19.39 23.75
N ASN A 35 5.86 -18.19 23.73
CA ASN A 35 6.05 -17.18 24.79
C ASN A 35 5.80 -17.74 26.20
N LYS A 36 4.78 -18.59 26.37
CA LYS A 36 4.44 -19.19 27.67
C LYS A 36 5.57 -20.06 28.22
N LEU A 37 6.13 -20.93 27.37
CA LEU A 37 7.23 -21.81 27.78
C LEU A 37 8.50 -20.99 28.06
N GLN A 38 8.81 -20.00 27.21
CA GLN A 38 9.93 -19.08 27.44
C GLN A 38 9.82 -18.40 28.81
N HIS A 39 8.63 -17.91 29.15
CA HIS A 39 8.38 -17.28 30.44
C HIS A 39 8.53 -18.25 31.61
N GLN A 40 7.98 -19.46 31.50
CA GLN A 40 8.11 -20.48 32.55
C GLN A 40 9.56 -20.90 32.81
N LEU A 41 10.39 -20.97 31.77
CA LEU A 41 11.78 -21.42 31.88
C LEU A 41 12.74 -20.33 32.34
N THR A 42 12.56 -19.08 31.89
CA THR A 42 13.56 -18.02 32.09
C THR A 42 13.03 -16.79 32.82
N GLY A 43 11.73 -16.74 33.14
CA GLY A 43 11.05 -15.51 33.59
C GLY A 43 10.96 -14.40 32.53
N GLY A 44 11.52 -14.64 31.34
CA GLY A 44 11.60 -13.66 30.26
C GLY A 44 10.37 -13.65 29.35
N SER A 45 10.44 -12.86 28.27
CA SER A 45 9.49 -12.89 27.16
C SER A 45 10.24 -13.23 25.87
N ALA A 46 9.55 -13.84 24.89
CA ALA A 46 10.16 -14.04 23.58
C ALA A 46 10.52 -12.69 22.95
N VAL A 47 11.61 -12.67 22.19
CA VAL A 47 12.05 -11.49 21.45
C VAL A 47 11.08 -11.27 20.29
N GLY A 48 10.21 -10.28 20.45
CA GLY A 48 9.28 -9.84 19.40
C GLY A 48 10.00 -8.94 18.39
N VAL A 49 9.87 -9.26 17.11
CA VAL A 49 10.31 -8.39 16.01
C VAL A 49 9.14 -7.48 15.68
N LYS A 50 9.18 -6.24 16.18
CA LYS A 50 8.21 -5.20 15.79
C LYS A 50 8.60 -4.70 14.41
N ARG A 51 7.73 -4.88 13.43
CA ARG A 51 7.88 -4.27 12.12
C ARG A 51 6.53 -3.68 11.76
N GLY A 52 6.44 -2.35 11.75
CA GLY A 52 5.20 -1.68 11.41
C GLY A 52 4.76 -1.99 10.00
N ILE A 53 3.57 -1.53 9.63
CA ILE A 53 3.06 -1.61 8.25
C ILE A 53 2.73 -0.19 7.81
N THR A 54 3.18 0.18 6.62
CA THR A 54 2.82 1.44 5.98
C THR A 54 2.07 1.13 4.71
N ILE A 55 0.84 1.61 4.61
CA ILE A 55 0.04 1.59 3.39
C ILE A 55 -0.02 3.04 2.89
N GLY A 56 0.36 3.23 1.63
CA GLY A 56 0.34 4.53 0.96
C GLY A 56 -1.06 5.07 0.70
N HIS A 57 -1.15 6.04 -0.19
CA HIS A 57 -2.40 6.68 -0.64
C HIS A 57 -3.01 5.93 -1.82
N ASP A 58 -4.33 6.02 -2.02
CA ASP A 58 -5.05 5.44 -3.18
C ASP A 58 -4.81 3.92 -3.36
N VAL A 59 -4.61 3.19 -2.26
CA VAL A 59 -4.41 1.73 -2.34
C VAL A 59 -5.77 1.04 -2.40
N TRP A 60 -5.95 0.15 -3.39
CA TRP A 60 -7.09 -0.76 -3.43
C TRP A 60 -6.69 -2.13 -2.86
N ILE A 61 -7.37 -2.55 -1.80
CA ILE A 61 -7.12 -3.79 -1.08
C ILE A 61 -8.36 -4.68 -1.20
N GLY A 62 -8.26 -5.81 -1.88
CA GLY A 62 -9.34 -6.77 -2.01
C GLY A 62 -9.65 -7.52 -0.71
N ASP A 63 -10.77 -8.24 -0.71
CA ASP A 63 -11.25 -8.98 0.47
C ASP A 63 -10.25 -10.05 0.93
N GLY A 64 -10.16 -10.26 2.25
CA GLY A 64 -9.40 -11.34 2.86
C GLY A 64 -7.87 -11.21 2.75
N VAL A 65 -7.35 -10.07 2.32
CA VAL A 65 -5.91 -9.80 2.21
C VAL A 65 -5.23 -9.87 3.58
N MET A 66 -4.02 -10.44 3.62
CA MET A 66 -3.12 -10.41 4.77
C MET A 66 -1.82 -9.70 4.43
N ILE A 67 -1.41 -8.73 5.26
CA ILE A 67 -0.16 -7.99 5.11
C ILE A 67 0.76 -8.32 6.29
N MET A 68 1.97 -8.77 5.96
CA MET A 68 2.97 -9.25 6.94
C MET A 68 3.78 -8.10 7.57
N PRO A 69 4.46 -8.34 8.71
CA PRO A 69 5.20 -7.30 9.42
C PRO A 69 6.30 -6.67 8.56
N GLY A 70 6.41 -5.34 8.57
CA GLY A 70 7.47 -4.60 7.88
C GLY A 70 7.22 -4.36 6.41
N VAL A 71 6.02 -4.68 5.91
CA VAL A 71 5.63 -4.39 4.54
C VAL A 71 5.28 -2.92 4.39
N GLU A 72 5.83 -2.32 3.34
CA GLU A 72 5.42 -1.02 2.82
C GLU A 72 4.67 -1.22 1.51
N VAL A 73 3.47 -0.65 1.40
CA VAL A 73 2.65 -0.68 0.19
C VAL A 73 2.67 0.69 -0.45
N GLY A 74 3.23 0.78 -1.65
CA GLY A 74 3.33 2.03 -2.40
C GLY A 74 1.98 2.62 -2.80
N ASN A 75 1.95 3.93 -3.04
CA ASN A 75 0.73 4.65 -3.41
C ASN A 75 0.13 4.09 -4.71
N GLY A 76 -1.19 4.07 -4.81
CA GLY A 76 -1.89 3.60 -5.99
C GLY A 76 -1.81 2.09 -6.22
N ALA A 77 -1.20 1.31 -5.32
CA ALA A 77 -1.08 -0.14 -5.50
C ALA A 77 -2.44 -0.84 -5.42
N VAL A 78 -2.54 -2.00 -6.06
CA VAL A 78 -3.71 -2.87 -6.08
C VAL A 78 -3.31 -4.24 -5.53
N ILE A 79 -4.03 -4.71 -4.53
CA ILE A 79 -3.82 -6.01 -3.90
C ILE A 79 -5.06 -6.87 -4.13
N GLY A 80 -4.94 -7.90 -4.97
CA GLY A 80 -6.04 -8.81 -5.27
C GLY A 80 -6.54 -9.56 -4.02
N ALA A 81 -7.83 -9.94 -4.04
CA ALA A 81 -8.47 -10.65 -2.93
C ALA A 81 -7.73 -11.94 -2.53
N GLY A 82 -7.74 -12.27 -1.23
CA GLY A 82 -7.11 -13.46 -0.65
C GLY A 82 -5.58 -13.44 -0.62
N SER A 83 -4.94 -12.34 -1.02
CA SER A 83 -3.49 -12.29 -1.13
C SER A 83 -2.77 -12.26 0.22
N VAL A 84 -1.58 -12.86 0.28
CA VAL A 84 -0.66 -12.77 1.44
C VAL A 84 0.58 -11.99 1.03
N VAL A 85 0.65 -10.75 1.46
CA VAL A 85 1.72 -9.81 1.12
C VAL A 85 2.89 -9.98 2.07
N THR A 86 3.96 -10.60 1.57
CA THR A 86 5.17 -10.93 2.35
C THR A 86 6.36 -10.01 2.06
N LYS A 87 6.25 -9.12 1.07
CA LYS A 87 7.30 -8.19 0.63
C LYS A 87 6.66 -6.83 0.31
N SER A 88 7.42 -5.74 0.44
CA SER A 88 6.96 -4.40 0.06
C SER A 88 6.57 -4.35 -1.42
N ILE A 89 5.56 -3.54 -1.72
CA ILE A 89 4.95 -3.38 -3.04
C ILE A 89 5.31 -1.98 -3.54
N VAL A 90 5.84 -1.89 -4.76
CA VAL A 90 6.17 -0.58 -5.35
C VAL A 90 4.90 0.17 -5.79
N PRO A 91 4.93 1.50 -5.89
CA PRO A 91 3.74 2.28 -6.24
C PRO A 91 3.09 1.82 -7.56
N TYR A 92 1.76 1.93 -7.63
CA TYR A 92 0.94 1.59 -8.79
C TYR A 92 1.05 0.14 -9.30
N SER A 93 1.65 -0.78 -8.53
CA SER A 93 1.71 -2.19 -8.87
C SER A 93 0.39 -2.90 -8.58
N VAL A 94 0.03 -3.85 -9.44
CA VAL A 94 -1.04 -4.82 -9.23
C VAL A 94 -0.39 -6.13 -8.79
N VAL A 95 -0.70 -6.58 -7.58
CA VAL A 95 -0.20 -7.83 -7.02
C VAL A 95 -1.35 -8.76 -6.65
N ALA A 96 -1.14 -10.08 -6.74
CA ALA A 96 -2.03 -11.04 -6.11
C ALA A 96 -1.32 -12.35 -5.73
N GLY A 97 -2.00 -13.17 -4.95
CA GLY A 97 -1.60 -14.55 -4.64
C GLY A 97 -1.07 -14.75 -3.22
N ASN A 98 -0.74 -16.00 -2.90
CA ASN A 98 -0.15 -16.39 -1.62
C ASN A 98 1.07 -17.30 -1.87
N PRO A 99 2.30 -16.79 -1.73
CA PRO A 99 2.62 -15.38 -1.43
C PRO A 99 2.34 -14.45 -2.62
N ALA A 100 2.00 -13.19 -2.34
CA ALA A 100 1.65 -12.21 -3.37
C ALA A 100 2.83 -11.94 -4.31
N ARG A 101 2.55 -11.82 -5.61
CA ARG A 101 3.50 -11.51 -6.67
C ARG A 101 2.95 -10.41 -7.56
N GLU A 102 3.84 -9.62 -8.13
CA GLU A 102 3.48 -8.63 -9.14
C GLU A 102 2.90 -9.31 -10.37
N ILE A 103 1.76 -8.80 -10.84
CA ILE A 103 1.09 -9.21 -12.07
C ILE A 103 1.44 -8.22 -13.17
N LYS A 104 1.30 -6.92 -12.88
CA LYS A 104 1.59 -5.81 -13.80
C LYS A 104 1.67 -4.48 -13.05
N GLN A 105 2.15 -3.44 -13.73
CA GLN A 105 1.94 -2.05 -13.33
C GLN A 105 0.58 -1.54 -13.84
N ARG A 106 -0.04 -0.59 -13.11
CA ARG A 106 -1.27 0.10 -13.57
C ARG A 106 -1.00 0.99 -14.78
N PHE A 107 0.17 1.63 -14.82
CA PHE A 107 0.54 2.63 -15.84
C PHE A 107 2.01 2.50 -16.27
N PRO A 108 2.41 3.12 -17.40
CA PRO A 108 3.82 3.27 -17.74
C PRO A 108 4.62 4.02 -16.68
N SER A 109 5.93 3.78 -16.62
CA SER A 109 6.81 4.36 -15.59
C SER A 109 6.79 5.90 -15.59
N SER A 110 6.75 6.54 -16.76
CA SER A 110 6.71 8.01 -16.87
C SER A 110 5.45 8.62 -16.23
N VAL A 111 4.31 7.95 -16.42
CA VAL A 111 3.02 8.31 -15.83
C VAL A 111 3.08 8.13 -14.31
N ILE A 112 3.62 7.00 -13.85
CA ILE A 112 3.80 6.72 -12.41
C ILE A 112 4.65 7.80 -11.74
N GLU A 113 5.77 8.19 -12.35
CA GLU A 113 6.66 9.24 -11.85
C GLU A 113 5.93 10.57 -11.69
N LEU A 114 5.18 11.01 -12.70
CA LEU A 114 4.38 12.24 -12.63
C LEU A 114 3.30 12.16 -11.54
N LEU A 115 2.60 11.02 -11.42
CA LEU A 115 1.59 10.85 -10.39
C LEU A 115 2.18 10.89 -8.96
N GLN A 116 3.38 10.33 -8.76
CA GLN A 116 4.10 10.41 -7.48
C GLN A 116 4.58 11.84 -7.16
N GLN A 117 4.95 12.62 -8.17
CA GLN A 117 5.31 14.04 -8.02
C GLN A 117 4.09 14.91 -7.73
N MET A 118 2.97 14.62 -8.40
CA MET A 118 1.73 15.39 -8.31
C MET A 118 1.11 15.35 -6.91
N GLN A 119 1.21 14.20 -6.23
CA GLN A 119 0.67 13.97 -4.88
C GLN A 119 -0.75 14.51 -4.71
N TRP A 120 -1.61 14.20 -5.69
CA TRP A 120 -2.97 14.75 -5.75
C TRP A 120 -3.79 14.46 -4.49
N TRP A 121 -3.43 13.42 -3.74
CA TRP A 121 -4.03 13.10 -2.44
C TRP A 121 -3.83 14.17 -1.36
N ASP A 122 -2.93 15.12 -1.56
CA ASP A 122 -2.73 16.26 -0.67
C ASP A 122 -3.44 17.54 -1.13
N TRP A 123 -4.10 17.52 -2.29
CA TRP A 123 -4.90 18.65 -2.75
C TRP A 123 -6.18 18.82 -1.93
N ASP A 124 -6.66 20.06 -1.84
CA ASP A 124 -8.01 20.31 -1.35
C ASP A 124 -9.07 19.87 -2.36
N ILE A 125 -10.31 19.76 -1.89
CA ILE A 125 -11.42 19.26 -2.70
C ILE A 125 -11.80 20.20 -3.85
N GLU A 126 -11.56 21.51 -3.72
CA GLU A 126 -11.91 22.47 -4.77
C GLU A 126 -10.93 22.36 -5.94
N ARG A 127 -9.64 22.18 -5.66
CA ARG A 127 -8.64 21.84 -6.68
C ARG A 127 -8.94 20.50 -7.33
N MET A 128 -9.35 19.48 -6.57
CA MET A 128 -9.74 18.18 -7.14
C MET A 128 -10.94 18.31 -8.09
N LYS A 129 -11.96 19.07 -7.71
CA LYS A 129 -13.13 19.35 -8.57
C LYS A 129 -12.74 20.13 -9.83
N ALA A 130 -11.91 21.16 -9.69
CA ALA A 130 -11.43 21.96 -10.81
C ALA A 130 -10.61 21.14 -11.81
N THR A 131 -9.94 20.09 -11.33
CA THR A 131 -9.20 19.11 -12.15
C THR A 131 -10.00 17.84 -12.43
N GLY A 132 -11.34 17.90 -12.34
CA GLY A 132 -12.23 16.74 -12.44
C GLY A 132 -12.08 15.91 -13.73
N GLN A 133 -11.63 16.53 -14.84
CA GLN A 133 -11.32 15.80 -16.06
C GLN A 133 -10.26 14.72 -15.84
N LEU A 134 -9.24 14.98 -15.01
CA LEU A 134 -8.20 14.01 -14.63
C LEU A 134 -8.83 12.77 -13.98
N PHE A 135 -9.74 13.00 -13.01
CA PHE A 135 -10.35 11.92 -12.22
C PHE A 135 -11.45 11.15 -12.96
N ASN A 136 -12.05 11.75 -13.99
CA ASN A 136 -13.10 11.12 -14.80
C ASN A 136 -12.58 10.48 -16.10
N SER A 137 -11.27 10.58 -16.38
CA SER A 137 -10.68 10.02 -17.59
C SER A 137 -10.40 8.53 -17.44
N GLU A 138 -10.74 7.75 -18.48
CA GLU A 138 -10.38 6.32 -18.55
C GLU A 138 -8.98 6.18 -19.17
N PHE A 139 -7.96 6.12 -18.31
CA PHE A 139 -6.55 6.10 -18.74
C PHE A 139 -6.20 4.94 -19.67
N SER A 140 -6.93 3.81 -19.60
CA SER A 140 -6.70 2.68 -20.51
C SER A 140 -6.99 2.99 -21.99
N SER A 141 -7.68 4.10 -22.28
CA SER A 141 -8.02 4.54 -23.64
C SER A 141 -7.06 5.59 -24.23
N LEU A 142 -6.06 6.03 -23.45
CA LEU A 142 -5.13 7.10 -23.82
C LEU A 142 -3.76 6.54 -24.20
N SER A 143 -3.02 7.25 -25.05
CA SER A 143 -1.58 7.02 -25.23
C SER A 143 -0.79 7.50 -24.00
N GLU A 144 0.44 7.04 -23.85
CA GLU A 144 1.33 7.48 -22.76
C GLU A 144 1.59 9.00 -22.83
N GLU A 145 1.72 9.58 -24.03
CA GLU A 145 1.82 11.04 -24.21
C GLU A 145 0.58 11.76 -23.70
N GLN A 146 -0.62 11.28 -24.07
CA GLN A 146 -1.89 11.88 -23.66
C GLN A 146 -2.09 11.81 -22.14
N MET A 147 -1.73 10.69 -21.50
CA MET A 147 -1.75 10.56 -20.04
C MET A 147 -0.83 11.58 -19.37
N ASN A 148 0.40 11.70 -19.88
CA ASN A 148 1.40 12.61 -19.35
C ASN A 148 1.00 14.08 -19.51
N GLU A 149 0.43 14.46 -20.65
CA GLU A 149 -0.08 15.82 -20.88
C GLU A 149 -1.23 16.16 -19.93
N LEU A 150 -2.18 15.23 -19.74
CA LEU A 150 -3.30 15.43 -18.84
C LEU A 150 -2.84 15.64 -17.39
N ILE A 151 -1.86 14.85 -16.93
CA ILE A 151 -1.31 14.99 -15.58
C ILE A 151 -0.58 16.32 -15.43
N ARG A 152 0.28 16.70 -16.39
CA ARG A 152 1.02 17.98 -16.33
C ARG A 152 0.07 19.17 -16.31
N SER A 153 -0.97 19.16 -17.15
CA SER A 153 -2.00 20.20 -17.14
C SER A 153 -2.67 20.34 -15.77
N ALA A 154 -2.98 19.23 -15.09
CA ALA A 154 -3.55 19.26 -13.75
C ALA A 154 -2.58 19.76 -12.67
N MET A 155 -1.27 19.54 -12.84
CA MET A 155 -0.24 20.06 -11.95
C MET A 155 -0.12 21.59 -12.05
N ASP A 156 -0.23 22.14 -13.27
CA ASP A 156 -0.11 23.58 -13.55
C ASP A 156 -1.30 24.41 -13.03
N HIS A 157 -2.45 23.78 -12.80
CA HIS A 157 -3.63 24.38 -12.15
C HIS A 157 -3.43 24.71 -10.65
N SER A 158 -2.20 24.66 -10.14
CA SER A 158 -1.80 25.05 -8.78
C SER A 158 -1.77 26.57 -8.54
N GLY A 159 -2.14 27.39 -9.52
CA GLY A 159 -2.03 28.85 -9.49
C GLY A 159 -3.28 29.64 -9.08
N LEU A 160 -4.24 29.07 -8.37
CA LEU A 160 -5.40 29.81 -7.81
C LEU A 160 -5.46 29.70 -6.29
#